data_AF-A0A0C9XVW0-F1
#
_entry.id   AF-A0A0C9XVW0-F1
#
_cell.length_a   1.000
_cell.length_b   1.000
_cell.length_c   1.000
_cell.angle_alpha   90.00
_cell.angle_beta   90.00
_cell.angle_gamma   90.00
#
_symmetry.space_group_name_H-M   'P 1'
#
loop_
_entity.id
_entity.type
_entity.pdbx_description
1 polymer ?
#
loop_
_entity_poly.entity_id
_entity_poly.type
_entity_poly.pdbx_seq_one_letter_code
_entity_poly.pdbx_strand_id
1 'polypeptide(L)'
;LDAVVQEVLRLHLSIPGLTHEAAEDDVIPLLEPVWIKAGETIDSIVIERGTILSVPISCINCSNTIWGMDTKAFKPERWLEPNGITKKAQEVKGYHHLLTFGDGPRSCIGKTFALAEIKVCVHYLAVVQCSPSGIGFC
;
A
#
# COMPACT_ATOMS: atom_id res chain seq x y z
N LEU A 1 -2.48 18.20 -2.82
CA LEU A 1 -3.29 17.47 -1.81
C LEU A 1 -3.23 15.96 -2.04
N ASP A 2 -3.56 15.47 -3.23
CA ASP A 2 -3.61 14.03 -3.51
C ASP A 2 -2.28 13.30 -3.27
N ALA A 3 -1.16 13.90 -3.69
CA ALA A 3 0.18 13.40 -3.42
C ALA A 3 0.48 13.23 -1.91
N VAL A 4 0.01 14.16 -1.09
CA VAL A 4 0.15 14.10 0.38
C VAL A 4 -0.66 12.94 0.93
N VAL A 5 -1.91 12.80 0.48
CA VAL A 5 -2.80 11.70 0.89
C VAL A 5 -2.24 10.34 0.49
N GLN A 6 -1.71 10.21 -0.73
CA GLN A 6 -1.08 8.98 -1.20
C GLN A 6 0.14 8.60 -0.35
N GLU A 7 0.98 9.58 -0.01
CA GLU A 7 2.16 9.32 0.82
C GLU A 7 1.80 8.95 2.27
N VAL A 8 0.76 9.57 2.83
CA VAL A 8 0.19 9.16 4.13
C VAL A 8 -0.33 7.72 4.06
N LEU A 9 -1.10 7.37 3.03
CA LEU A 9 -1.66 6.02 2.89
C LEU A 9 -0.58 4.95 2.66
N ARG A 10 0.57 5.32 2.09
CA ARG A 10 1.71 4.43 1.91
C ARG A 10 2.42 4.13 3.23
N LEU A 11 2.68 5.16 4.04
CA LEU A 11 3.47 5.07 5.28
C LEU A 11 2.65 4.71 6.52
N HIS A 12 1.40 5.18 6.59
CA HIS A 12 0.53 5.16 7.77
C HIS A 12 -0.84 4.55 7.48
N LEU A 13 -0.83 3.46 6.73
CA LEU A 13 -2.00 2.62 6.52
C LEU A 13 -2.59 2.09 7.83
N SER A 14 -3.92 2.00 7.89
CA SER A 14 -4.64 1.56 9.08
C SER A 14 -4.56 0.04 9.31
N ILE A 15 -4.41 -0.74 8.23
CA ILE A 15 -4.41 -2.21 8.27
C ILE A 15 -3.10 -2.75 7.66
N PRO A 16 -2.13 -3.21 8.47
CA PRO A 16 -0.78 -3.59 8.03
C PRO A 16 -0.70 -4.85 7.18
N GLY A 17 -1.72 -5.69 7.19
CA GLY A 17 -1.81 -6.84 6.31
C GLY A 17 -3.23 -7.36 6.20
N LEU A 18 -3.48 -8.10 5.13
CA LEU A 18 -4.74 -8.80 4.93
C LEU A 18 -4.50 -10.31 5.03
N THR A 19 -5.48 -11.01 5.57
CA THR A 19 -5.43 -12.46 5.72
C THR A 19 -6.59 -13.08 4.96
N HIS A 20 -6.30 -14.16 4.24
CA HIS A 20 -7.26 -14.95 3.49
C HIS A 20 -7.12 -16.41 3.90
N GLU A 21 -8.22 -17.15 3.84
CA GLU A 21 -8.20 -18.61 3.97
C GLU A 21 -8.52 -19.21 2.60
N ALA A 22 -7.70 -20.17 2.17
CA ALA A 22 -7.92 -20.87 0.91
C ALA A 22 -9.22 -21.67 0.99
N ALA A 23 -10.21 -21.29 0.18
CA ALA A 23 -11.50 -21.97 0.16
C ALA A 23 -11.44 -23.35 -0.51
N GLU A 24 -10.40 -23.62 -1.30
CA GLU A 24 -10.13 -24.87 -2.01
C GLU A 24 -8.64 -24.99 -2.31
N ASP A 25 -8.23 -26.15 -2.83
CA ASP A 25 -6.85 -26.37 -3.26
C ASP A 25 -6.58 -25.55 -4.53
N ASP A 26 -5.48 -24.81 -4.55
CA ASP A 26 -5.12 -23.91 -5.64
C ASP A 26 -3.61 -23.89 -5.88
N VAL A 27 -3.19 -23.42 -7.06
CA VAL A 27 -1.79 -23.27 -7.44
C VAL A 27 -1.52 -21.81 -7.81
N ILE A 28 -0.75 -21.12 -6.98
CA ILE A 28 -0.40 -19.72 -7.19
C ILE A 28 0.88 -19.64 -8.05
N PRO A 29 0.81 -19.11 -9.28
CA PRO A 29 2.01 -18.86 -10.09
C PRO A 29 2.82 -17.69 -9.52
N LEU A 30 4.13 -17.84 -9.49
CA LEU A 30 5.07 -16.82 -9.06
C LEU A 30 5.47 -15.94 -10.24
N LEU A 31 5.54 -14.62 -10.01
CA LEU A 31 6.02 -13.66 -11.00
C LEU A 31 7.49 -13.89 -11.36
N GLU A 32 8.29 -14.25 -10.36
CA GLU A 32 9.71 -14.57 -10.49
C GLU A 32 9.96 -15.91 -9.77
N PRO A 33 10.76 -16.83 -10.35
CA PRO A 33 11.10 -18.09 -9.68
C PRO A 33 11.80 -17.87 -8.34
N VAL A 34 11.46 -18.67 -7.33
CA VAL A 34 12.01 -18.55 -5.97
C VAL A 34 12.82 -19.80 -5.61
N TRP A 35 13.96 -19.59 -4.95
CA TRP A 35 14.81 -20.66 -4.44
C TRP A 35 14.24 -21.26 -3.16
N ILE A 36 14.01 -22.56 -3.17
CA ILE A 36 13.63 -23.30 -1.97
C ILE A 36 14.84 -23.90 -1.26
N LYS A 37 14.67 -24.29 0.00
CA LYS A 37 15.73 -24.90 0.83
C LYS A 37 16.33 -26.17 0.22
N ALA A 38 15.61 -26.83 -0.69
CA ALA A 38 16.09 -28.01 -1.41
C ALA A 38 17.12 -27.68 -2.51
N GLY A 39 17.41 -26.40 -2.78
CA GLY A 39 18.36 -25.99 -3.81
C GLY A 39 17.76 -25.94 -5.23
N GLU A 40 16.45 -26.03 -5.34
CA GLU A 40 15.71 -25.96 -6.60
C GLU A 40 14.98 -24.62 -6.71
N THR A 41 14.68 -24.21 -7.94
CA THR A 41 13.79 -23.06 -8.20
C THR A 41 12.41 -23.56 -8.56
N ILE A 42 11.40 -22.99 -7.92
CA ILE A 42 9.99 -23.24 -8.24
C ILE A 42 9.37 -21.99 -8.86
N ASP A 43 8.40 -22.20 -9.74
CA ASP A 43 7.63 -21.15 -10.43
C ASP A 43 6.20 -21.03 -9.90
N SER A 44 5.80 -21.90 -8.99
CA SER A 44 4.44 -22.00 -8.48
C SER A 44 4.41 -22.57 -7.06
N ILE A 45 3.38 -22.20 -6.31
CA ILE A 45 3.15 -22.68 -4.94
C ILE A 45 1.77 -23.33 -4.87
N VAL A 46 1.73 -24.59 -4.44
CA VAL A 46 0.48 -25.30 -4.14
C VAL A 46 -0.02 -24.88 -2.77
N ILE A 47 -1.30 -24.52 -2.70
CA ILE A 47 -2.00 -24.08 -1.49
C ILE A 47 -3.15 -25.05 -1.26
N GLU A 48 -3.15 -25.73 -0.12
CA GLU A 48 -4.26 -26.62 0.27
C GLU A 48 -5.42 -25.82 0.87
N ARG A 49 -6.64 -26.34 0.74
CA ARG A 49 -7.84 -25.82 1.42
C ARG A 49 -7.57 -25.60 2.91
N GLY A 50 -8.02 -24.46 3.42
CA GLY A 50 -7.85 -24.08 4.82
C GLY A 50 -6.50 -23.42 5.12
N THR A 51 -5.59 -23.33 4.15
CA THR A 51 -4.33 -22.61 4.32
C THR A 51 -4.59 -21.11 4.52
N ILE A 52 -4.00 -20.55 5.57
CA ILE A 52 -4.06 -19.12 5.86
C ILE A 52 -2.96 -18.38 5.08
N LEU A 53 -3.36 -17.53 4.15
CA LEU A 53 -2.52 -16.65 3.35
C LEU A 53 -2.47 -15.26 3.98
N SER A 54 -1.28 -14.70 4.16
CA SER A 54 -1.10 -13.34 4.69
C SER A 54 -0.40 -12.46 3.66
N VAL A 55 -1.00 -11.32 3.36
CA VAL A 55 -0.47 -10.29 2.47
C VAL A 55 0.07 -9.14 3.34
N PRO A 56 1.39 -8.99 3.49
CA PRO A 56 1.99 -7.98 4.35
C PRO A 56 2.06 -6.62 3.64
N ILE A 57 0.93 -5.90 3.65
CA ILE A 57 0.74 -4.62 2.94
C ILE A 57 1.78 -3.58 3.36
N SER A 58 2.04 -3.43 4.66
CA SER A 58 3.03 -2.45 5.15
C SER A 58 4.44 -2.74 4.66
N CYS A 59 4.81 -4.01 4.56
CA CYS A 59 6.09 -4.42 3.99
C CYS A 59 6.15 -4.11 2.50
N ILE A 60 5.07 -4.36 1.75
CA ILE A 60 5.03 -4.09 0.31
C ILE A 60 5.08 -2.59 0.02
N ASN A 61 4.27 -1.77 0.70
CA ASN A 61 4.18 -0.32 0.53
C ASN A 61 5.47 0.43 0.96
N CYS A 62 6.29 -0.19 1.80
CA CYS A 62 7.54 0.39 2.31
C CYS A 62 8.78 -0.44 1.94
N SER A 63 8.66 -1.38 1.01
CA SER A 63 9.78 -2.24 0.58
C SER A 63 10.79 -1.44 -0.21
N ASN A 64 12.06 -1.48 0.20
CA ASN A 64 13.12 -0.79 -0.54
C ASN A 64 13.30 -1.32 -1.96
N THR A 65 13.05 -2.62 -2.15
CA THR A 65 13.12 -3.29 -3.45
C THR A 65 12.03 -2.81 -4.39
N ILE A 66 10.87 -2.42 -3.86
CA ILE A 66 9.72 -1.98 -4.66
C ILE A 66 9.71 -0.45 -4.81
N TRP A 67 10.03 0.30 -3.76
CA TRP A 67 9.83 1.76 -3.70
C TRP A 67 11.11 2.59 -3.71
N GLY A 68 12.29 1.97 -3.66
CA GLY A 68 13.59 2.65 -3.63
C GLY A 68 14.16 2.78 -2.22
N MET A 69 15.22 3.57 -2.01
CA MET A 69 15.91 3.62 -0.71
C MET A 69 15.28 4.60 0.29
N ASP A 70 14.42 5.51 -0.16
CA ASP A 70 13.82 6.58 0.64
C ASP A 70 12.43 6.22 1.20
N THR A 71 12.15 4.93 1.36
CA THR A 71 10.81 4.39 1.71
C THR A 71 10.23 4.89 3.01
N LYS A 72 11.06 5.20 4.00
CA LYS A 72 10.62 5.70 5.31
C LYS A 72 10.46 7.21 5.36
N ALA A 73 10.95 7.92 4.34
CA ALA A 73 10.80 9.36 4.26
C ALA A 73 9.39 9.70 3.76
N PHE A 74 8.76 10.69 4.40
CA PHE A 74 7.54 11.29 3.91
C PHE A 74 7.88 12.23 2.75
N LYS A 75 7.70 11.77 1.50
CA LYS A 75 8.04 12.53 0.29
C LYS A 75 6.87 12.55 -0.71
N PRO A 76 5.88 13.43 -0.52
CA PRO A 76 4.73 13.55 -1.42
C PRO A 76 5.11 13.85 -2.88
N GLU A 77 6.22 14.54 -3.11
CA GLU A 77 6.65 14.99 -4.44
C GLU A 77 6.86 13.81 -5.40
N ARG A 78 7.14 12.60 -4.87
CA ARG A 78 7.30 11.37 -5.65
C ARG A 78 6.09 11.03 -6.52
N TRP A 79 4.91 11.49 -6.14
CA TRP A 79 3.65 11.23 -6.83
C TRP A 79 3.36 12.24 -7.94
N LEU A 80 4.10 13.34 -7.99
CA LEU A 80 3.94 14.41 -8.97
C LEU A 80 4.93 14.31 -10.13
N GLU A 81 6.09 13.68 -9.88
CA GLU A 81 7.14 13.50 -10.87
C GLU A 81 6.87 12.29 -11.78
N PRO A 82 7.06 12.39 -13.11
CA PRO A 82 6.82 11.29 -14.05
C PRO A 82 7.57 9.98 -13.74
N ASN A 83 8.73 10.09 -13.06
CA ASN A 83 9.57 8.96 -12.64
C ASN A 83 9.81 8.96 -11.13
N GLY A 84 8.92 9.59 -10.35
CA GLY A 84 9.10 9.72 -8.89
C GLY A 84 8.88 8.42 -8.11
N ILE A 85 8.16 7.45 -8.70
CA ILE A 85 8.02 6.09 -8.19
C ILE A 85 8.73 5.08 -9.11
N THR A 86 9.23 3.99 -8.55
CA THR A 86 9.94 2.98 -9.35
C THR A 86 8.99 2.21 -10.26
N LYS A 87 9.53 1.55 -11.29
CA LYS A 87 8.76 0.64 -12.15
C LYS A 87 8.12 -0.52 -11.38
N LYS A 88 8.82 -1.08 -10.38
CA LYS A 88 8.28 -2.16 -9.53
C LYS A 88 7.10 -1.68 -8.69
N ALA A 89 7.14 -0.45 -8.19
CA ALA A 89 5.99 0.13 -7.50
C ALA A 89 4.80 0.26 -8.46
N GLN A 90 5.02 0.70 -9.71
CA GLN A 90 3.96 0.85 -10.72
C GLN A 90 3.24 -0.47 -11.06
N GLU A 91 3.89 -1.62 -10.87
CA GLU A 91 3.31 -2.95 -11.11
C GLU A 91 2.30 -3.37 -10.03
N VAL A 92 2.29 -2.71 -8.86
CA VAL A 92 1.34 -3.01 -7.79
C VAL A 92 -0.07 -2.65 -8.24
N LYS A 93 -0.92 -3.67 -8.34
CA LYS A 93 -2.34 -3.52 -8.72
C LYS A 93 -3.12 -3.16 -7.46
N GLY A 94 -3.54 -1.90 -7.38
CA GLY A 94 -4.16 -1.32 -6.21
C GLY A 94 -4.48 0.15 -6.44
N TYR A 95 -5.05 0.82 -5.44
CA TYR A 95 -5.35 2.25 -5.55
C TYR A 95 -4.05 3.05 -5.65
N HIS A 96 -3.77 3.65 -6.82
CA HIS A 96 -2.52 4.35 -7.11
C HIS A 96 -1.27 3.57 -6.66
N HIS A 97 -1.18 2.29 -7.05
CA HIS A 97 -0.04 1.45 -6.71
C HIS A 97 0.11 1.11 -5.22
N LEU A 98 -0.94 1.33 -4.42
CA LEU A 98 -0.98 1.00 -3.00
C LEU A 98 -1.98 -0.10 -2.72
N LEU A 99 -1.60 -1.03 -1.84
CA LEU A 99 -2.48 -2.09 -1.34
C LEU A 99 -3.25 -1.67 -0.07
N THR A 100 -3.19 -0.39 0.33
CA THR A 100 -3.83 0.13 1.56
C THR A 100 -5.33 -0.13 1.64
N PHE A 101 -6.00 -0.18 0.49
CA PHE A 101 -7.42 -0.50 0.39
C PHE A 101 -7.68 -1.94 -0.09
N GLY A 102 -6.65 -2.79 -0.12
CA GLY A 102 -6.68 -4.08 -0.79
C GLY A 102 -6.81 -3.96 -2.30
N ASP A 103 -6.78 -5.11 -2.96
CA ASP A 103 -7.03 -5.26 -4.40
C ASP A 103 -8.01 -6.41 -4.65
N GLY A 104 -8.67 -6.40 -5.81
CA GLY A 104 -9.62 -7.44 -6.21
C GLY A 104 -11.02 -7.32 -5.58
N PRO A 105 -11.80 -8.42 -5.55
CA PRO A 105 -13.24 -8.40 -5.23
C PRO A 105 -13.54 -8.08 -3.75
N ARG A 106 -12.54 -8.16 -2.88
CA ARG A 106 -12.64 -7.84 -1.45
C ARG A 106 -11.91 -6.54 -1.09
N SER A 107 -11.64 -5.69 -2.08
CA SER A 107 -11.12 -4.34 -1.84
C SER A 107 -12.11 -3.49 -1.02
N CYS A 108 -11.58 -2.50 -0.31
CA CYS A 108 -12.33 -1.67 0.62
C CYS A 108 -13.45 -0.90 -0.08
N ILE A 109 -14.70 -1.26 0.23
CA ILE A 109 -15.90 -0.58 -0.29
C ILE A 109 -15.98 0.89 0.15
N GLY A 110 -15.40 1.22 1.31
CA GLY A 110 -15.36 2.57 1.87
C GLY A 110 -14.23 3.46 1.32
N LYS A 111 -13.40 2.96 0.39
CA LYS A 111 -12.22 3.68 -0.14
C LYS A 111 -12.54 5.12 -0.56
N THR A 112 -13.57 5.31 -1.39
CA THR A 112 -13.92 6.63 -1.92
C THR A 112 -14.36 7.59 -0.83
N PHE A 113 -15.14 7.10 0.14
CA PHE A 113 -15.57 7.89 1.29
C PHE A 113 -14.38 8.28 2.16
N ALA A 114 -13.53 7.33 2.53
CA ALA A 114 -12.32 7.59 3.31
C ALA A 114 -11.40 8.62 2.64
N LEU A 115 -11.20 8.51 1.33
CA LEU A 115 -10.39 9.49 0.58
C LEU A 115 -11.00 10.90 0.60
N ALA A 116 -12.32 11.02 0.51
CA ALA A 116 -13.00 12.30 0.60
C ALA A 116 -12.83 12.92 2.00
N GLU A 117 -13.11 12.16 3.06
CA GLU A 117 -12.96 12.58 4.46
C GLU A 117 -11.52 13.01 4.76
N ILE A 118 -10.51 12.22 4.36
CA ILE A 118 -9.10 12.58 4.57
C ILE A 118 -8.77 13.91 3.89
N LYS A 119 -9.22 14.11 2.63
CA LYS A 119 -8.97 15.36 1.90
C LYS A 119 -9.64 16.57 2.58
N VAL A 120 -10.88 16.41 3.06
CA VAL A 120 -11.60 17.44 3.80
C VAL A 120 -10.88 17.79 5.10
N CYS A 121 -10.49 16.79 5.89
CA CYS A 121 -9.75 16.99 7.14
C CYS A 121 -8.42 17.72 6.90
N VAL A 122 -7.62 17.28 5.91
CA VAL A 122 -6.34 17.93 5.61
C VAL A 122 -6.54 19.36 5.10
N HIS A 123 -7.56 19.60 4.27
CA HIS A 123 -7.89 20.94 3.82
C HIS A 123 -8.26 21.86 4.99
N TYR A 124 -9.13 21.39 5.89
CA TYR A 124 -9.53 22.14 7.07
C TYR A 124 -8.34 22.48 7.98
N LEU A 125 -7.46 21.49 8.24
CA LEU A 125 -6.23 21.70 9.02
C LEU A 125 -5.25 22.68 8.35
N ALA A 126 -5.23 22.76 7.02
CA ALA A 126 -4.39 23.71 6.30
C ALA A 126 -4.94 25.14 6.32
N VAL A 127 -6.27 25.31 6.38
CA VAL A 127 -6.94 26.61 6.42
C VAL A 127 -6.97 27.18 7.83
N VAL A 128 -7.17 26.35 8.85
CA VAL A 128 -7.04 26.74 10.25
C VAL A 128 -5.56 26.73 10.62
N GLN A 129 -4.87 27.87 10.49
CA GLN A 129 -3.46 27.98 10.87
C GLN A 129 -3.24 27.51 12.32
N CYS A 130 -2.72 26.31 12.49
CA CYS A 130 -2.19 25.87 13.77
C CYS A 130 -0.81 26.53 13.94
N SER A 131 -0.80 27.78 14.42
CA SER A 131 0.43 28.37 14.94
C SER A 131 0.93 27.47 16.08
N PRO A 132 2.22 27.09 16.16
CA PRO A 132 2.75 26.24 17.23
C PRO A 132 2.56 26.82 18.64
N SER A 133 2.06 28.05 18.75
CA SER A 133 1.92 28.84 19.97
C SER A 133 0.47 29.22 20.33
N GLY A 134 -0.55 28.66 19.69
CA GLY A 134 -1.93 28.83 20.18
C GLY A 134 -2.98 28.87 19.08
N ILE A 135 -4.12 28.28 19.39
CA ILE A 135 -5.33 28.19 18.56
C ILE A 135 -5.82 29.61 18.25
N GLY A 136 -5.47 30.12 17.06
CA GLY A 136 -6.04 31.32 16.48
C GLY A 136 -6.81 30.93 15.23
N PHE A 137 -8.13 31.05 15.28
CA PHE A 137 -8.95 31.08 14.07
C PHE A 137 -8.63 32.40 13.35
N CYS A 138 -8.11 32.33 12.12
CA CYS A 138 -8.13 33.46 11.19
C CYS A 138 -9.54 33.61 10.63
#